data_AF-A0A497CKQ4-F1
#
_entry.id   AF-A0A497CKQ4-F1
#
_cell.length_a   1.000
_cell.length_b   1.000
_cell.length_c   1.000
_cell.angle_alpha   90.00
_cell.angle_beta   90.00
_cell.angle_gamma   90.00
#
_symmetry.space_group_name_H-M   'P 1'
#
loop_
_entity.id
_entity.type
_entity.pdbx_description
1 polymer ?
#
loop_
_entity_poly.entity_id
_entity_poly.type
_entity_poly.pdbx_seq_one_letter_code
_entity_poly.pdbx_strand_id
1 'polypeptide(L)' 'MSLQQELMTALKTAMKAKDQTALTALRAVKSAILLVKTESGASEELTEEQELKILQKQVK' A
#
# COMPACT_ATOMS: atom_id res chain seq x y z
N MET A 1 11.17 -0.61 9.26
CA MET A 1 10.63 -1.39 8.13
C MET A 1 9.67 -0.46 7.43
N SER A 2 9.86 -0.12 6.15
CA SER A 2 8.93 0.78 5.48
C SER A 2 7.66 0.04 5.10
N LEU A 3 6.49 0.67 5.17
CA LEU A 3 5.21 0.05 4.81
C LEU A 3 5.25 -0.49 3.37
N GLN A 4 5.95 0.19 2.47
CA GLN A 4 6.14 -0.28 1.09
C GLN A 4 6.87 -1.63 1.01
N GLN A 5 7.88 -1.86 1.85
CA GLN A 5 8.58 -3.15 1.90
C GLN A 5 7.68 -4.27 2.45
N GLU A 6 6.90 -3.99 3.48
CA GLU A 6 5.95 -4.94 4.05
C GLU A 6 4.85 -5.28 3.04
N LEU A 7 4.32 -4.28 2.34
CA LEU A 7 3.31 -4.44 1.30
C LEU A 7 3.81 -5.33 0.15
N MET A 8 5.05 -5.14 -0.29
CA MET A 8 5.66 -5.98 -1.34
C MET A 8 5.87 -7.43 -0.88
N THR A 9 6.19 -7.62 0.40
CA THR A 9 6.33 -8.95 0.99
C THR A 9 4.96 -9.63 1.09
N ALA A 10 3.96 -8.94 1.59
CA ALA A 10 2.58 -9.42 1.67
C ALA A 10 1.99 -9.75 0.29
N LEU A 11 2.28 -8.94 -0.74
CA LEU A 11 1.87 -9.20 -2.12
C LEU A 11 2.46 -10.52 -2.64
N LYS A 12 3.77 -10.75 -2.44
CA LYS A 12 4.41 -12.01 -2.84
C LYS A 12 3.81 -13.20 -2.09
N THR A 13 3.50 -13.04 -0.81
CA THR A 13 2.84 -14.08 0.00
C THR A 13 1.44 -14.37 -0.51
N ALA A 14 0.62 -13.34 -0.78
CA ALA A 14 -0.73 -13.50 -1.33
C ALA A 14 -0.71 -14.16 -2.72
N MET A 15 0.25 -13.79 -3.58
CA MET A 15 0.46 -14.44 -4.89
C MET A 15 0.81 -15.92 -4.74
N LYS A 16 1.72 -16.27 -3.82
CA LYS A 16 2.10 -17.66 -3.55
C LYS A 16 0.93 -18.47 -2.96
N ALA A 17 0.16 -17.86 -2.05
CA ALA A 17 -1.02 -18.45 -1.44
C ALA A 17 -2.23 -18.53 -2.39
N LYS A 18 -2.15 -17.91 -3.58
CA LYS A 18 -3.27 -17.74 -4.54
C LYS A 18 -4.50 -17.06 -3.92
N ASP A 19 -4.28 -16.24 -2.89
CA ASP A 19 -5.35 -15.50 -2.23
C ASP A 19 -5.70 -14.26 -3.06
N GLN A 20 -6.71 -14.41 -3.92
CA GLN A 20 -7.15 -13.34 -4.83
C GLN A 20 -7.76 -12.15 -4.07
N THR A 21 -8.39 -12.40 -2.93
CA THR A 21 -9.00 -11.35 -2.11
C THR A 21 -7.93 -10.49 -1.47
N ALA A 22 -6.95 -11.11 -0.80
CA ALA A 22 -5.81 -10.39 -0.22
C ALA A 22 -5.00 -9.69 -1.32
N LEU A 23 -4.76 -10.34 -2.45
CA LEU A 23 -4.01 -9.77 -3.56
C LEU A 23 -4.68 -8.52 -4.14
N THR A 24 -6.02 -8.52 -4.23
CA THR A 24 -6.79 -7.36 -4.72
C THR A 24 -6.74 -6.22 -3.71
N ALA A 25 -6.94 -6.51 -2.42
CA ALA A 25 -6.84 -5.52 -1.35
C ALA A 25 -5.44 -4.88 -1.28
N LEU A 26 -4.38 -5.69 -1.30
CA LEU A 26 -3.00 -5.22 -1.26
C LEU A 26 -2.61 -4.38 -2.49
N ARG A 27 -3.16 -4.72 -3.67
CA ARG A 27 -2.99 -3.90 -4.88
C ARG A 27 -3.72 -2.56 -4.77
N ALA A 28 -4.94 -2.55 -4.23
CA ALA A 28 -5.69 -1.31 -4.02
C ALA A 28 -4.94 -0.36 -3.08
N VAL A 29 -4.40 -0.88 -1.97
CA VAL A 29 -3.55 -0.12 -1.05
C VAL A 29 -2.30 0.42 -1.77
N LYS A 30 -1.61 -0.39 -2.56
CA LYS A 30 -0.44 0.05 -3.35
C LYS A 30 -0.79 1.20 -4.29
N SER A 31 -1.91 1.10 -5.00
CA SER A 31 -2.38 2.14 -5.91
C SER A 31 -2.72 3.44 -5.18
N ALA A 32 -3.39 3.36 -4.03
CA ALA A 32 -3.72 4.53 -3.22
C ALA A 32 -2.45 5.26 -2.72
N ILE A 33 -1.45 4.52 -2.27
CA ILE A 33 -0.14 5.06 -1.88
C ILE A 33 0.52 5.77 -3.07
N LEU A 34 0.49 5.16 -4.25
CA LEU A 34 1.07 5.75 -5.47
C LEU A 34 0.34 7.04 -5.87
N LEU A 35 -0.99 7.05 -5.76
CA LEU A 35 -1.83 8.21 -6.03
C LEU A 35 -1.47 9.38 -5.13
N VAL A 36 -1.33 9.14 -3.82
CA VAL A 36 -0.94 10.20 -2.88
C VAL A 36 0.48 10.69 -3.16
N LYS A 37 1.43 9.81 -3.52
CA LYS A 37 2.77 10.25 -3.95
C LYS A 37 2.72 11.14 -5.20
N THR A 38 1.83 10.85 -6.15
CA THR A 38 1.64 11.70 -7.33
C THR A 38 0.91 13.01 -7.03
N GLU A 39 -0.08 12.99 -6.14
CA GLU A 39 -0.87 14.17 -5.76
C GLU A 39 -0.09 15.15 -4.90
N SER A 40 0.76 14.66 -3.99
CA SER A 40 1.58 15.51 -3.14
C SER A 40 2.73 16.17 -3.89
N GLY A 41 3.00 15.77 -5.14
CA GLY A 41 4.19 16.16 -5.88
C GLY A 41 5.50 15.77 -5.16
N ALA A 42 5.40 14.94 -4.12
CA ALA A 42 6.52 14.60 -3.27
C ALA A 42 7.33 13.49 -3.93
N SER A 43 8.52 13.85 -4.40
CA SER A 43 9.58 12.87 -4.69
C SER A 43 10.12 12.19 -3.42
N GLU A 44 9.73 12.69 -2.25
CA GLU A 44 10.15 12.17 -0.94
C GLU A 44 9.26 11.02 -0.45
N GLU A 45 9.85 10.16 0.37
CA GLU A 45 9.15 9.06 1.02
C GLU A 45 7.97 9.60 1.86
N LEU A 46 6.80 8.98 1.72
CA LEU A 46 5.63 9.31 2.53
C LEU A 46 5.98 9.10 4.01
N THR A 47 5.56 10.02 4.86
CA THR A 47 5.71 9.82 6.31
C THR A 47 4.78 8.70 6.78
N GLU A 48 5.16 8.00 7.85
CA GLU A 48 4.36 6.90 8.41
C GLU A 48 2.92 7.33 8.76
N GLU A 49 2.72 8.59 9.17
CA GLU A 49 1.40 9.16 9.44
C GLU A 49 0.53 9.28 8.18
N GLN A 50 1.12 9.66 7.04
CA GLN A 50 0.41 9.72 5.76
C GLN A 50 0.04 8.32 5.29
N GLU A 51 0.96 7.37 5.43
CA GLU A 51 0.75 5.96 5.12
C GLU A 51 -0.40 5.35 5.95
N LEU A 52 -0.44 5.62 7.25
CA LEU A 52 -1.54 5.22 8.14
C LEU A 52 -2.89 5.84 7.75
N LYS A 53 -2.91 7.12 7.39
CA LYS A 53 -4.13 7.80 6.89
C LYS A 53 -4.66 7.15 5.61
N ILE A 54 -3.77 6.73 4.70
CA ILE A 54 -4.15 6.05 3.46
C ILE A 54 -4.76 4.68 3.78
N LEU A 55 -4.12 3.90 4.65
CA LEU A 55 -4.65 2.61 5.10
C LEU A 55 -6.03 2.76 5.75
N GLN A 56 -6.20 3.72 6.65
CA GLN A 56 -7.50 3.99 7.29
C GLN A 56 -8.59 4.35 6.27
N LYS A 57 -8.26 5.05 5.17
CA LYS A 57 -9.24 5.34 4.11
C LYS A 57 -9.63 4.11 3.31
N GLN A 58 -8.71 3.15 3.12
CA GLN A 58 -8.95 1.93 2.35
C GLN A 58 -9.72 0.84 3.12
N VAL A 59 -9.85 0.96 4.44
CA VAL A 59 -10.58 0.02 5.31
C VAL A 59 -11.98 0.54 5.67
N LYS A 60 -12.32 1.77 5.26
CA LYS A 60 -13.69 2.31 5.32
C LYS A 60 -14.51 1.86 4.12
#